data_AF-A0A5A7S0E4-F1
#
_entry.id   AF-A0A5A7S0E4-F1
#
_cell.length_a   1.000
_cell.length_b   1.000
_cell.length_c   1.000
_cell.angle_alpha   90.00
_cell.angle_beta   90.00
_cell.angle_gamma   90.00
#
_symmetry.space_group_name_H-M   'P 1'
#
loop_
_entity.id
_entity.type
_entity.pdbx_description
1 polymer ?
#
loop_
_entity_poly.entity_id
_entity_poly.type
_entity_poly.pdbx_seq_one_letter_code
_entity_poly.pdbx_strand_id
1 'polypeptide(L)' 'MKRYRRHIVAAGIILFTIAILYITGIIEGVLTIILLLSLFPYASFSIFLYLVKLPRRKNAIDVYGITEKK' A
#
# COMPACT_ATOMS: atom_id res chain seq x y z
N MET A 1 1.95 -0.27 -13.81
CA MET A 1 2.31 0.50 -12.59
C MET A 1 1.33 1.64 -12.22
N LYS A 2 0.62 2.32 -13.15
CA LYS A 2 -0.16 3.54 -12.81
C LYS A 2 -1.46 3.35 -12.01
N ARG A 3 -2.22 2.25 -12.17
CA ARG A 3 -3.52 2.07 -11.49
C ARG A 3 -3.39 1.78 -9.98
N TYR A 4 -2.56 0.82 -9.57
CA TYR A 4 -2.35 0.46 -8.16
C TYR A 4 -1.86 1.63 -7.29
N ARG A 5 -0.96 2.45 -7.85
CA ARG A 5 -0.44 3.63 -7.17
C ARG A 5 -1.55 4.64 -6.85
N ARG A 6 -2.57 4.77 -7.70
CA ARG A 6 -3.74 5.63 -7.45
C ARG A 6 -4.61 5.11 -6.30
N HIS A 7 -4.76 3.79 -6.17
CA HIS A 7 -5.54 3.19 -5.08
C HIS A 7 -4.87 3.37 -3.71
N ILE A 8 -3.55 3.21 -3.65
CA ILE A 8 -2.78 3.46 -2.42
C ILE A 8 -2.83 4.95 -2.04
N VAL A 9 -2.67 5.84 -3.01
CA VAL A 9 -2.75 7.29 -2.78
C VAL A 9 -4.16 7.69 -2.34
N ALA A 10 -5.21 7.17 -2.97
CA ALA A 10 -6.59 7.42 -2.58
C ALA A 10 -6.89 6.91 -1.16
N ALA A 11 -6.46 5.68 -0.83
CA ALA A 11 -6.60 5.13 0.51
C ALA A 11 -5.87 6.01 1.55
N GLY A 12 -4.65 6.46 1.24
CA GLY A 12 -3.90 7.38 2.10
C GLY A 12 -4.58 8.73 2.32
N ILE A 13 -5.15 9.32 1.27
CA ILE A 13 -5.92 10.57 1.37
C ILE A 13 -7.15 10.38 2.27
N ILE A 14 -7.90 9.28 2.09
CA ILE A 14 -9.08 9.00 2.91
C ILE A 14 -8.69 8.82 4.38
N LEU A 15 -7.59 8.11 4.64
CA LEU A 15 -7.06 7.90 6.00
C LEU A 15 -6.65 9.23 6.66
N PHE A 16 -6.01 10.11 5.89
CA PHE A 16 -5.64 11.45 6.34
C PHE A 16 -6.85 12.32 6.66
N THR A 17 -7.88 12.28 5.81
CA THR A 17 -9.15 13.00 6.05
C THR A 17 -9.85 12.49 7.31
N ILE A 18 -9.94 11.17 7.52
CA ILE A 18 -10.52 10.59 8.74
C ILE A 18 -9.75 11.02 9.99
N ALA A 19 -8.41 11.07 9.91
CA ALA A 19 -7.58 11.52 11.02
C ALA A 19 -7.82 12.99 11.39
N ILE A 20 -7.94 13.88 10.40
CA ILE A 20 -8.28 15.29 10.63
C ILE A 20 -9.67 15.39 11.28
N LEU A 21 -10.66 14.71 10.71
CA LEU A 21 -12.04 14.74 11.21
C LEU A 21 -12.13 14.27 12.66
N TYR A 22 -11.36 13.24 13.02
CA TYR A 22 -11.24 12.77 14.40
C TYR A 22 -10.59 13.81 15.33
N ILE A 23 -9.47 14.43 14.94
CA ILE A 23 -8.77 15.45 15.74
C ILE A 23 -9.65 16.71 15.94
N THR A 24 -10.40 17.09 14.91
CA THR A 24 -11.34 18.22 14.99
C THR A 24 -12.61 17.93 15.80
N GLY A 25 -12.80 16.69 16.27
CA GLY A 25 -13.98 16.27 17.02
C GLY A 25 -15.27 16.20 16.18
N ILE A 26 -15.18 16.28 14.85
CA ILE A 26 -16.34 16.19 13.96
C ILE A 26 -16.91 14.77 13.94
N ILE A 27 -16.04 13.76 14.15
CA ILE A 27 -16.42 12.35 14.16
C ILE A 27 -15.93 11.72 15.46
N GLU A 28 -16.85 11.14 16.24
CA GLU A 28 -16.55 10.52 17.52
C GLU A 28 -16.64 8.98 17.50
N GLY A 29 -15.74 8.37 18.27
CA GLY A 29 -15.79 6.97 18.73
C GLY A 29 -16.20 5.95 17.68
N VAL A 30 -17.42 5.44 17.80
CA VAL A 30 -17.97 4.32 17.02
C VAL A 30 -17.98 4.61 15.52
N LEU A 31 -18.24 5.84 15.11
CA LEU A 31 -18.30 6.24 13.71
C LEU A 31 -16.91 6.16 13.05
N THR A 32 -15.87 6.57 13.79
CA THR A 32 -14.47 6.45 13.36
C THR A 32 -14.06 4.98 13.21
N ILE A 33 -14.49 4.13 14.15
CA ILE A 33 -14.22 2.68 14.10
C ILE A 33 -14.89 2.06 12.87
N ILE A 34 -16.16 2.38 12.59
CA ILE A 34 -16.88 1.87 11.41
C ILE A 34 -16.19 2.30 10.11
N LEU A 35 -15.79 3.57 10.01
CA LEU A 35 -15.07 4.09 8.85
C LEU A 35 -13.72 3.38 8.64
N LEU A 36 -12.95 3.18 9.71
CA LEU A 36 -11.69 2.43 9.63
C LEU A 36 -11.92 0.97 9.26
N LEU A 37 -12.93 0.31 9.84
CA LEU A 37 -13.23 -1.09 9.57
C LEU A 37 -13.62 -1.32 8.11
N SER A 38 -14.36 -0.37 7.52
CA SER A 38 -14.73 -0.39 6.10
C SER A 38 -13.54 -0.13 5.18
N LEU A 39 -12.63 0.77 5.58
CA LEU A 39 -11.43 1.10 4.81
C LEU A 39 -10.36 0.00 4.86
N PHE A 40 -10.29 -0.73 5.98
CA PHE A 40 -9.28 -1.74 6.26
C PHE A 40 -9.14 -2.84 5.19
N PRO A 41 -10.21 -3.52 4.73
CA PRO A 41 -10.09 -4.52 3.68
C PRO A 41 -9.59 -3.90 2.38
N TYR A 42 -10.06 -2.71 2.01
CA TYR A 42 -9.63 -2.03 0.79
C TYR A 42 -8.13 -1.68 0.80
N ALA A 43 -7.66 -1.13 1.92
CA ALA A 43 -6.25 -0.80 2.11
C ALA A 43 -5.38 -2.06 2.13
N SER A 44 -5.81 -3.11 2.84
CA SER A 44 -5.10 -4.38 2.94
C SER A 44 -4.95 -5.07 1.59
N PHE A 45 -6.02 -5.16 0.79
CA PHE A 45 -5.95 -5.72 -0.57
C PHE A 45 -5.05 -4.89 -1.49
N SER A 46 -5.09 -3.56 -1.38
CA SER A 46 -4.24 -2.68 -2.19
C SER A 46 -2.75 -2.86 -1.87
N ILE A 47 -2.39 -2.96 -0.59
CA ILE A 47 -1.01 -3.20 -0.13
C ILE A 47 -0.56 -4.61 -0.50
N PHE A 48 -1.41 -5.62 -0.29
CA PHE A 48 -1.12 -7.01 -0.63
C PHE A 48 -0.84 -7.17 -2.14
N LEU A 49 -1.67 -6.60 -3.00
CA LEU A 49 -1.45 -6.64 -4.44
C LEU A 49 -0.19 -5.87 -4.86
N TYR A 50 0.15 -4.78 -4.16
CA TYR A 50 1.39 -4.05 -4.40
C TYR A 50 2.63 -4.88 -4.02
N LEU A 51 2.59 -5.58 -2.87
CA LEU A 51 3.67 -6.45 -2.41
C LEU A 51 3.84 -7.69 -3.30
N VAL A 52 2.74 -8.33 -3.70
CA VAL A 52 2.76 -9.52 -4.56
C VAL A 52 3.22 -9.18 -5.98
N LYS A 53 2.83 -8.01 -6.51
CA LYS A 53 3.30 -7.52 -7.81
C LYS A 53 4.59 -6.72 -7.76
N LEU A 54 5.23 -6.58 -6.60
CA LEU A 54 6.62 -6.13 -6.56
C LEU A 54 7.42 -7.28 -7.16
N PRO A 55 7.94 -7.19 -8.40
CA PRO A 55 8.91 -8.17 -8.84
C PRO A 55 10.01 -8.08 -7.79
N ARG A 56 10.25 -9.17 -7.04
CA ARG A 56 11.49 -9.33 -6.30
C ARG A 56 12.56 -8.82 -7.24
N ARG A 57 13.24 -7.72 -6.85
CA ARG A 57 14.33 -7.19 -7.66
C ARG A 57 15.11 -8.40 -8.11
N LYS A 58 15.19 -8.54 -9.43
CA LYS A 58 16.09 -9.47 -10.07
C LYS A 58 17.48 -9.11 -9.54
N ASN A 59 17.85 -9.68 -8.40
CA ASN A 59 19.23 -10.05 -8.17
C ASN A 59 19.45 -11.23 -9.13
N ALA A 60 19.43 -10.93 -10.43
CA ALA A 60 20.27 -11.61 -11.38
C ALA A 60 21.67 -11.24 -10.91
N ILE A 61 22.16 -11.99 -9.92
CA ILE A 61 23.59 -12.20 -9.80
C ILE A 61 23.96 -12.70 -11.19
N ASP A 62 24.75 -11.91 -11.90
CA ASP A 62 25.37 -12.25 -13.17
C ASP A 62 26.09 -13.59 -13.00
N VAL A 63 25.39 -14.71 -13.20
CA VAL A 63 26.00 -16.01 -13.47
C VAL A 63 26.33 -16.08 -14.96
N TYR A 64 26.95 -15.02 -15.47
CA TYR A 64 27.58 -14.93 -16.79
C TYR A 64 29.04 -14.44 -16.68
N GLY A 65 29.58 -14.42 -15.46
CA GLY A 65 30.94 -13.96 -15.17
C GLY A 65 31.90 -15.04 -14.69
N ILE A 66 31.54 -16.32 -14.76
CA ILE A 66 32.45 -17.42 -14.39
C ILE A 66 32.65 -18.33 -15.61
N THR A 67 33.88 -18.28 -16.14
CA THR A 67 34.54 -19.24 -17.03
C THR A 67 34.27 -19.20 -18.55
N GLU A 68 34.33 -18.00 -19.16
CA GLU A 68 35.17 -17.82 -20.35
C GLU A 68 36.50 -17.20 -19.88
N LYS A 69 37.44 -18.05 -19.45
CA LYS A 69 38.90 -17.81 -19.36
C LYS A 69 39.50 -18.97 -18.59
N LYS A 70 39.91 -20.02 -19.29
CA LYS A 70 41.30 -20.36 -19.59
C LYS A 70 41.39 -21.79 -20.10
#